data_AF-A0A9D7FYL6-F1
#
_entry.id   AF-A0A9D7FYL6-F1
#
_cell.length_a   1.000
_cell.length_b   1.000
_cell.length_c   1.000
_cell.angle_alpha   90.00
_cell.angle_beta   90.00
_cell.angle_gamma   90.00
#
_symmetry.space_group_name_H-M   'P 1'
#
loop_
_entity.id
_entity.type
_entity.pdbx_description
1 polymer ?
#
loop_
_entity_poly.entity_id
_entity_poly.type
_entity_poly.pdbx_seq_one_letter_code
_entity_poly.pdbx_strand_id
1 'polypeptide(L)'
;MRNVFFEGTDPDARLEVLAPYVHPKVKAYLQAWARLPAYAQRVVEHQTVLQYRKKWQADVYLTADAVLVASEHVLLIRRGGDVGHGQWALPGGFVDKGERFYTAALRELHEETGFKALDSTMRQALKSSHVFDHPLRSARGRLITHAFFFDLGGIRLPEIKGSDDALDAKWVPLADLPKMEDQLFEDHAAILDRFVGVYH
;
A
#
# COMPACT_ATOMS: atom_id res chain seq x y z
N MET A 1 18.48 -4.91 14.96
CA MET A 1 19.34 -3.90 14.30
C MET A 1 18.55 -2.71 13.75
N ARG A 2 17.51 -2.90 12.91
CA ARG A 2 16.69 -1.79 12.38
C ARG A 2 16.06 -0.90 13.46
N ASN A 3 15.48 -1.48 14.51
CA ASN A 3 14.91 -0.74 15.64
C ASN A 3 15.94 0.21 16.28
N VAL A 4 17.13 -0.30 16.60
CA VAL A 4 18.25 0.48 17.15
C VAL A 4 18.63 1.63 16.23
N PHE A 5 18.56 1.42 14.91
CA PHE A 5 18.93 2.46 13.96
C PHE A 5 17.89 3.57 13.82
N PHE A 6 16.60 3.29 13.99
CA PHE A 6 15.50 4.26 13.82
C PHE A 6 14.98 4.87 15.15
N GLU A 7 15.33 4.31 16.31
CA GLU A 7 14.81 4.71 17.65
C GLU A 7 15.81 5.52 18.51
N GLY A 8 15.41 6.68 19.05
CA GLY A 8 16.28 7.62 19.82
C GLY A 8 16.27 9.06 19.25
N THR A 9 17.25 9.91 19.56
CA THR A 9 17.33 11.29 19.00
C THR A 9 18.59 11.56 18.18
N ASP A 10 19.67 10.80 18.38
CA ASP A 10 20.96 10.98 17.71
C ASP A 10 21.33 9.74 16.86
N PRO A 11 21.31 9.85 15.52
CA PRO A 11 21.71 8.78 14.60
C PRO A 11 23.14 8.29 14.78
N ASP A 12 24.09 9.18 15.10
CA ASP A 12 25.51 8.82 15.23
C ASP A 12 25.75 8.01 16.50
N ALA A 13 25.14 8.39 17.63
CA ALA A 13 25.18 7.62 18.87
C ALA A 13 24.63 6.19 18.71
N ARG A 14 23.56 6.01 17.92
CA ARG A 14 22.98 4.68 17.64
C ARG A 14 23.90 3.81 16.79
N LEU A 15 24.65 4.42 15.85
CA LEU A 15 25.58 3.69 14.98
C LEU A 15 26.82 3.21 15.74
N GLU A 16 27.17 3.82 16.87
CA GLU A 16 28.16 3.26 17.80
C GLU A 16 27.67 1.98 18.47
N VAL A 17 26.39 1.90 18.85
CA VAL A 17 25.79 0.67 19.40
C VAL A 17 25.81 -0.47 18.37
N LEU A 18 25.67 -0.14 17.09
CA LEU A 18 25.70 -1.11 16.00
C LEU A 18 27.11 -1.48 15.54
N ALA A 19 28.13 -0.70 15.90
CA ALA A 19 29.51 -0.86 15.39
C ALA A 19 30.11 -2.27 15.59
N PRO A 20 29.84 -3.01 16.69
CA PRO A 20 30.34 -4.39 16.84
C PRO A 20 29.70 -5.40 15.88
N TYR A 21 28.54 -5.08 15.32
CA TYR A 21 27.70 -6.00 14.54
C TYR A 21 27.74 -5.72 13.03
N VAL A 22 28.36 -4.62 12.60
CA VAL A 22 28.40 -4.22 11.19
C VAL A 22 29.82 -3.88 10.75
N HIS A 23 30.13 -4.19 9.51
CA HIS A 23 31.43 -3.83 8.93
C HIS A 23 31.62 -2.29 8.91
N PRO A 24 32.83 -1.75 9.13
CA PRO A 24 33.07 -0.30 9.16
C PRO A 24 32.57 0.47 7.93
N LYS A 25 32.69 -0.13 6.73
CA LYS A 25 32.13 0.46 5.49
C LYS A 25 30.60 0.57 5.52
N VAL A 26 29.91 -0.40 6.11
CA VAL A 26 28.45 -0.37 6.28
C VAL A 26 28.07 0.71 7.29
N LYS A 27 28.81 0.84 8.40
CA LYS A 27 28.62 1.93 9.36
C LYS A 27 28.75 3.30 8.70
N ALA A 28 29.83 3.53 7.94
CA ALA A 28 30.05 4.80 7.22
C ALA A 28 28.93 5.11 6.21
N TYR A 29 28.46 4.10 5.48
CA TYR A 29 27.31 4.23 4.58
C TYR A 29 26.04 4.64 5.34
N LEU A 30 25.73 3.97 6.46
CA LEU A 30 24.55 4.29 7.27
C LEU A 30 24.64 5.69 7.90
N GLN A 31 25.83 6.14 8.32
CA GLN A 31 26.09 7.50 8.80
C GLN A 31 25.78 8.54 7.71
N ALA A 32 26.25 8.32 6.49
CA ALA A 32 25.97 9.22 5.36
C ALA A 32 24.48 9.20 5.01
N TRP A 33 23.87 8.02 4.96
CA TRP A 33 22.46 7.86 4.63
C TRP A 33 21.52 8.52 5.66
N ALA A 34 21.88 8.49 6.94
CA ALA A 34 21.11 9.12 8.02
C ALA A 34 20.95 10.65 7.87
N ARG A 35 21.74 11.29 6.98
CA ARG A 35 21.69 12.72 6.68
C ARG A 35 20.77 13.06 5.51
N LEU A 36 20.27 12.06 4.77
CA LEU A 36 19.41 12.27 3.61
C LEU A 36 17.93 12.42 4.04
N PRO A 37 17.11 13.19 3.30
CA PRO A 37 15.68 13.34 3.61
C PRO A 37 14.92 12.02 3.69
N ALA A 38 15.31 11.03 2.87
CA ALA A 38 14.71 9.70 2.87
C ALA A 38 14.83 9.00 4.24
N TYR A 39 15.90 9.25 5.01
CA TYR A 39 16.05 8.69 6.35
C TYR A 39 14.98 9.23 7.31
N ALA A 40 14.72 10.54 7.31
CA ALA A 40 13.72 11.15 8.17
C ALA A 40 12.32 10.56 7.90
N GLN A 41 11.96 10.37 6.63
CA GLN A 41 10.69 9.72 6.26
C GLN A 41 10.62 8.27 6.78
N ARG A 42 11.73 7.52 6.72
CA ARG A 42 11.78 6.14 7.25
C ARG A 42 11.67 6.09 8.78
N VAL A 43 12.18 7.10 9.50
CA VAL A 43 12.00 7.21 10.96
C VAL A 43 10.53 7.44 11.30
N VAL A 44 9.85 8.35 10.58
CA VAL A 44 8.40 8.59 10.76
C VAL A 44 7.62 7.31 10.50
N GLU A 45 7.83 6.67 9.35
CA GLU A 45 7.17 5.40 9.01
C GLU A 45 7.40 4.31 10.08
N HIS A 46 8.64 4.15 10.56
CA HIS A 46 8.97 3.19 11.62
C HIS A 46 8.20 3.48 12.91
N GLN A 47 8.15 4.75 13.33
CA GLN A 47 7.41 5.16 14.53
C GLN A 47 5.90 4.92 14.36
N THR A 48 5.33 5.26 13.21
CA THR A 48 3.91 5.03 12.91
C THR A 48 3.59 3.54 12.89
N VAL A 49 4.45 2.68 12.33
CA VAL A 49 4.29 1.22 12.39
C VAL A 49 4.31 0.71 13.84
N LEU A 50 5.23 1.19 14.69
CA LEU A 50 5.25 0.82 16.10
C LEU A 50 4.00 1.29 16.85
N GLN A 51 3.51 2.49 16.55
CA GLN A 51 2.25 3.00 17.11
C GLN A 51 1.06 2.16 16.64
N TYR A 52 1.00 1.76 15.37
CA TYR A 52 -0.01 0.83 14.86
C TYR A 52 0.01 -0.48 15.67
N ARG A 53 1.18 -1.10 15.84
CA ARG A 53 1.34 -2.33 16.61
C ARG A 53 0.95 -2.19 18.10
N LYS A 54 1.11 -1.00 18.68
CA LYS A 54 0.72 -0.71 20.08
C LYS A 54 -0.77 -0.38 20.23
N LYS A 55 -1.30 0.46 19.34
CA LYS A 55 -2.69 0.93 19.35
C LYS A 55 -3.66 -0.23 19.15
N TRP A 56 -3.26 -1.21 18.35
CA TRP A 56 -4.13 -2.27 17.96
C TRP A 56 -3.61 -3.61 18.51
N GLN A 57 -4.27 -4.09 19.57
CA GLN A 57 -4.01 -5.38 20.23
C GLN A 57 -4.74 -6.56 19.53
N ALA A 58 -5.35 -6.34 18.36
CA ALA A 58 -6.01 -7.40 17.62
C ALA A 58 -4.96 -8.27 16.92
N ASP A 59 -5.15 -9.59 16.98
CA ASP A 59 -4.21 -10.56 16.39
C ASP A 59 -4.17 -10.50 14.85
N VAL A 60 -5.26 -10.04 14.23
CA VAL A 60 -5.46 -9.99 12.77
C VAL A 60 -6.30 -8.79 12.38
N TYR A 61 -5.90 -8.08 11.32
CA TYR A 61 -6.68 -7.01 10.69
C TYR A 61 -7.21 -7.46 9.34
N LEU A 62 -8.42 -6.99 9.03
CA LEU A 62 -9.11 -7.26 7.78
C LEU A 62 -9.14 -5.99 6.94
N THR A 63 -8.74 -6.14 5.69
CA THR A 63 -8.71 -5.09 4.68
C THR A 63 -9.39 -5.58 3.40
N ALA A 64 -9.80 -4.65 2.55
CA ALA A 64 -10.33 -4.96 1.24
C ALA A 64 -9.79 -3.98 0.20
N ASP A 65 -9.46 -4.50 -0.99
CA ASP A 65 -8.89 -3.72 -2.09
C ASP A 65 -9.75 -3.89 -3.35
N ALA A 66 -9.86 -2.83 -4.15
CA ALA A 66 -10.51 -2.87 -5.45
C ALA A 66 -9.48 -2.79 -6.58
N VAL A 67 -9.41 -3.84 -7.41
CA VAL A 67 -8.67 -3.83 -8.68
C VAL A 67 -9.65 -3.44 -9.77
N LEU A 68 -9.71 -2.15 -10.11
CA LEU A 68 -10.63 -1.63 -11.12
C LEU A 68 -9.88 -1.39 -12.44
N VAL A 69 -10.30 -2.09 -13.50
CA VAL A 69 -9.75 -1.96 -14.84
C VAL A 69 -10.78 -1.37 -15.81
N ALA A 70 -10.32 -0.48 -16.68
CA ALA A 70 -11.06 0.03 -17.82
C ALA A 70 -10.09 0.35 -18.95
N SER A 71 -10.42 -0.02 -20.19
CA SER A 71 -9.59 0.28 -21.39
C SER A 71 -8.09 0.01 -21.19
N GLU A 72 -7.71 -1.16 -20.69
CA GLU A 72 -6.31 -1.53 -20.42
C GLU A 72 -5.57 -0.61 -19.43
N HIS A 73 -6.30 0.05 -18.54
CA HIS A 73 -5.76 0.82 -17.42
C HIS A 73 -6.30 0.30 -16.10
N VAL A 74 -5.48 0.28 -15.06
CA VAL A 74 -5.90 0.05 -13.68
C VAL A 74 -5.95 1.35 -12.90
N LEU A 75 -6.95 1.51 -12.05
CA LEU A 75 -7.04 2.66 -11.16
C LEU A 75 -6.16 2.43 -9.92
N LEU A 76 -5.21 3.34 -9.69
CA LEU A 76 -4.34 3.36 -8.51
C LEU A 76 -4.46 4.70 -7.77
N ILE A 77 -4.14 4.67 -6.48
CA ILE A 77 -4.00 5.85 -5.64
C ILE A 77 -2.54 6.06 -5.24
N ARG A 78 -2.18 7.30 -4.93
CA ARG A 78 -0.89 7.64 -4.32
C ARG A 78 -1.09 7.91 -2.84
N ARG A 79 -0.51 7.06 -1.99
CA ARG A 79 -0.72 7.09 -0.54
C ARG A 79 -0.23 8.39 0.08
N GLY A 80 -1.08 9.09 0.84
CA GLY A 80 -0.73 10.28 1.63
C GLY A 80 -0.46 10.02 3.12
N GLY A 81 -0.84 8.85 3.63
CA GLY A 81 -0.53 8.46 5.01
C GLY A 81 0.95 8.11 5.25
N ASP A 82 1.37 8.15 6.51
CA ASP A 82 2.78 7.95 6.92
C ASP A 82 3.39 6.60 6.52
N VAL A 83 2.57 5.55 6.41
CA VAL A 83 3.03 4.20 6.01
C VAL A 83 2.90 4.06 4.49
N GLY A 84 4.03 3.79 3.83
CA GLY A 84 4.11 3.78 2.37
C GLY A 84 3.82 5.13 1.71
N HIS A 85 4.09 6.25 2.40
CA HIS A 85 3.86 7.59 1.87
C HIS A 85 4.50 7.78 0.49
N GLY A 86 3.69 8.21 -0.48
CA GLY A 86 4.08 8.48 -1.85
C GLY A 86 4.13 7.25 -2.77
N GLN A 87 3.93 6.04 -2.25
CA GLN A 87 3.83 4.80 -3.04
C GLN A 87 2.46 4.71 -3.72
N TRP A 88 2.43 3.99 -4.84
CA TRP A 88 1.20 3.65 -5.55
C TRP A 88 0.54 2.43 -4.90
N ALA A 89 -0.78 2.46 -4.73
CA ALA A 89 -1.55 1.36 -4.16
C ALA A 89 -2.86 1.18 -4.92
N LEU A 90 -3.46 0.02 -4.72
CA LEU A 90 -4.85 -0.21 -5.07
C LEU A 90 -5.69 0.61 -4.08
N PRO A 91 -6.84 1.15 -4.51
CA PRO A 91 -7.76 1.75 -3.58
C PRO A 91 -8.31 0.69 -2.63
N GLY A 92 -8.20 0.95 -1.33
CA GLY A 92 -8.46 -0.07 -0.32
C GLY A 92 -8.07 0.33 1.10
N GLY A 93 -8.72 -0.31 2.06
CA GLY A 93 -8.62 0.07 3.46
C GLY A 93 -9.22 -0.96 4.40
N PHE A 94 -9.46 -0.55 5.65
CA PHE A 94 -9.94 -1.44 6.70
C PHE A 94 -11.42 -1.79 6.53
N VAL A 95 -11.78 -3.01 6.89
CA VAL A 95 -13.18 -3.44 6.93
C VAL A 95 -13.80 -3.02 8.26
N ASP A 96 -14.92 -2.31 8.21
CA ASP A 96 -15.64 -1.88 9.41
C ASP A 96 -16.38 -3.03 10.09
N LYS A 97 -16.70 -2.84 11.38
CA LYS A 97 -17.44 -3.85 12.16
C LYS A 97 -18.82 -4.08 11.55
N GLY A 98 -19.07 -5.31 11.10
CA GLY A 98 -20.34 -5.71 10.47
C GLY A 98 -20.40 -5.43 8.96
N GLU A 99 -19.33 -4.88 8.38
CA GLU A 99 -19.21 -4.62 6.95
C GLU A 99 -18.76 -5.89 6.20
N ARG A 100 -19.26 -6.08 4.97
CA ARG A 100 -18.76 -7.14 4.07
C ARG A 100 -17.51 -6.63 3.34
N PHE A 101 -16.54 -7.49 3.08
CA PHE A 101 -15.34 -7.14 2.30
C PHE A 101 -15.66 -6.46 0.96
N TYR A 102 -16.65 -6.95 0.22
CA TYR A 102 -17.08 -6.33 -1.04
C TYR A 102 -17.60 -4.89 -0.82
N THR A 103 -18.35 -4.66 0.26
CA THR A 103 -18.86 -3.32 0.61
C THR A 103 -17.70 -2.40 1.00
N ALA A 104 -16.73 -2.89 1.77
CA ALA A 104 -15.53 -2.15 2.13
C ALA A 104 -14.72 -1.75 0.88
N ALA A 105 -14.47 -2.69 -0.04
CA ALA A 105 -13.74 -2.40 -1.28
C ALA A 105 -14.43 -1.31 -2.13
N LEU A 106 -15.76 -1.31 -2.22
CA LEU A 106 -16.50 -0.28 -2.95
C LEU A 106 -16.52 1.07 -2.21
N ARG A 107 -16.62 1.05 -0.88
CA ARG A 107 -16.55 2.26 -0.05
C ARG A 107 -15.20 2.94 -0.21
N GLU A 108 -14.11 2.20 -0.02
CA GLU A 108 -12.74 2.70 -0.15
C GLU A 108 -12.44 3.19 -1.57
N LEU A 109 -12.86 2.42 -2.60
CA LEU A 109 -12.78 2.86 -3.99
C LEU A 109 -13.45 4.23 -4.20
N HIS A 110 -14.65 4.43 -3.66
CA HIS A 110 -15.33 5.72 -3.76
C HIS A 110 -14.65 6.81 -2.93
N GLU A 111 -14.27 6.52 -1.68
CA GLU A 111 -13.67 7.48 -0.75
C GLU A 111 -12.32 7.98 -1.25
N GLU A 112 -11.46 7.13 -1.79
CA GLU A 112 -10.09 7.48 -2.19
C GLU A 112 -9.98 8.02 -3.62
N THR A 113 -10.94 7.69 -4.50
CA THR A 113 -10.85 8.02 -5.94
C THR A 113 -12.03 8.84 -6.46
N GLY A 114 -13.07 9.05 -5.66
CA GLY A 114 -14.31 9.70 -6.09
C GLY A 114 -15.11 8.90 -7.13
N PHE A 115 -14.68 7.68 -7.47
CA PHE A 115 -15.34 6.84 -8.46
C PHE A 115 -16.74 6.44 -7.99
N LYS A 116 -17.74 6.73 -8.83
CA LYS A 116 -19.16 6.44 -8.55
C LYS A 116 -19.73 5.54 -9.63
N ALA A 117 -20.26 4.40 -9.21
CA ALA A 117 -21.03 3.49 -10.04
C ALA A 117 -22.19 2.89 -9.24
N LEU A 118 -23.24 2.45 -9.95
CA LEU A 118 -24.32 1.70 -9.31
C LEU A 118 -23.79 0.32 -8.88
N ASP A 119 -24.30 -0.21 -7.76
CA ASP A 119 -23.94 -1.57 -7.30
C ASP A 119 -24.23 -2.63 -8.38
N SER A 120 -25.31 -2.47 -9.16
CA SER A 120 -25.61 -3.35 -10.30
C SER A 120 -24.51 -3.33 -11.37
N THR A 121 -23.94 -2.16 -11.67
CA THR A 121 -22.80 -2.01 -12.58
C THR A 121 -21.56 -2.69 -12.01
N MET A 122 -21.26 -2.47 -10.72
CA MET A 122 -20.11 -3.10 -10.08
C MET A 122 -20.22 -4.63 -10.02
N ARG A 123 -21.42 -5.16 -9.77
CA ARG A 123 -21.67 -6.62 -9.80
C ARG A 123 -21.49 -7.21 -11.20
N GLN A 124 -21.87 -6.49 -12.25
CA GLN A 124 -21.67 -6.93 -13.64
C GLN A 124 -20.18 -6.88 -14.04
N ALA A 125 -19.45 -5.90 -13.51
CA ALA A 125 -18.01 -5.75 -13.76
C ALA A 125 -17.15 -6.74 -12.96
N LEU A 126 -17.64 -7.25 -11.84
CA LEU A 126 -16.91 -8.18 -10.98
C LEU A 126 -16.58 -9.47 -11.74
N LYS A 127 -15.29 -9.73 -11.96
CA LYS A 127 -14.80 -10.93 -12.64
C LYS A 127 -14.37 -12.02 -11.66
N SER A 128 -13.70 -11.63 -10.59
CA SER A 128 -13.17 -12.57 -9.59
C SER A 128 -12.81 -11.85 -8.29
N SER A 129 -12.49 -12.63 -7.26
CA SER A 129 -11.90 -12.10 -6.02
C SER A 129 -10.91 -13.09 -5.45
N HIS A 130 -9.97 -12.62 -4.63
CA HIS A 130 -8.96 -13.47 -4.01
C HIS A 130 -8.55 -12.92 -2.64
N VAL A 131 -8.25 -13.83 -1.70
CA VAL A 131 -7.75 -13.48 -0.37
C VAL A 131 -6.23 -13.55 -0.39
N PHE A 132 -5.58 -12.50 0.09
CA PHE A 132 -4.13 -12.43 0.28
C PHE A 132 -3.85 -12.36 1.78
N ASP A 133 -3.24 -13.42 2.31
CA ASP A 133 -3.12 -13.66 3.75
C ASP A 133 -1.69 -13.95 4.19
N HIS A 134 -0.69 -13.69 3.33
CA HIS A 134 0.72 -13.92 3.65
C HIS A 134 1.07 -13.21 4.98
N PRO A 135 1.57 -13.93 6.00
CA PRO A 135 1.67 -13.40 7.37
C PRO A 135 2.51 -12.13 7.51
N LEU A 136 3.44 -11.89 6.57
CA LEU A 136 4.37 -10.76 6.56
C LEU A 136 4.09 -9.77 5.42
N ARG A 137 2.89 -9.79 4.81
CA ARG A 137 2.56 -8.85 3.72
C ARG A 137 2.63 -7.38 4.14
N SER A 138 2.35 -7.09 5.42
CA SER A 138 2.38 -5.74 5.96
C SER A 138 3.34 -5.59 7.13
N ALA A 139 4.10 -4.49 7.13
CA ALA A 139 4.93 -4.11 8.26
C ALA A 139 4.09 -3.75 9.51
N ARG A 140 2.81 -3.36 9.31
CA ARG A 140 1.90 -2.91 10.37
C ARG A 140 1.43 -4.05 11.29
N GLY A 141 1.50 -5.29 10.84
CA GLY A 141 1.07 -6.47 11.59
C GLY A 141 0.47 -7.53 10.69
N ARG A 142 -0.29 -8.48 11.27
CA ARG A 142 -1.01 -9.48 10.48
C ARG A 142 -2.23 -8.85 9.82
N LEU A 143 -2.09 -8.51 8.54
CA LEU A 143 -3.18 -8.02 7.70
C LEU A 143 -3.59 -9.13 6.72
N ILE A 144 -4.90 -9.30 6.53
CA ILE A 144 -5.48 -10.09 5.45
C ILE A 144 -6.26 -9.11 4.57
N THR A 145 -6.02 -9.15 3.26
CA THR A 145 -6.87 -8.41 2.32
C THR A 145 -7.71 -9.36 1.47
N HIS A 146 -8.97 -9.01 1.25
CA HIS A 146 -9.79 -9.61 0.20
C HIS A 146 -9.89 -8.62 -0.96
N ALA A 147 -9.20 -8.92 -2.06
CA ALA A 147 -9.20 -8.09 -3.25
C ALA A 147 -10.27 -8.53 -4.24
N PHE A 148 -10.94 -7.55 -4.87
CA PHE A 148 -11.99 -7.76 -5.86
C PHE A 148 -11.56 -7.17 -7.20
N PHE A 149 -11.64 -7.99 -8.26
CA PHE A 149 -11.30 -7.57 -9.62
C PHE A 149 -12.55 -7.20 -10.41
N PHE A 150 -12.61 -5.95 -10.82
CA PHE A 150 -13.65 -5.36 -11.63
C PHE A 150 -13.09 -4.95 -12.98
N ASP A 151 -13.73 -5.37 -14.06
CA ASP A 151 -13.38 -4.96 -15.42
C ASP A 151 -14.59 -4.31 -16.09
N LEU A 152 -14.45 -3.01 -16.36
CA LEU A 152 -15.44 -2.16 -17.02
C LEU A 152 -15.39 -2.27 -18.56
N GLY A 153 -14.45 -3.03 -19.12
CA GLY A 153 -14.24 -3.19 -20.55
C GLY A 153 -13.64 -1.94 -21.21
N GLY A 154 -13.80 -1.85 -22.54
CA GLY A 154 -13.26 -0.77 -23.38
C GLY A 154 -14.02 0.57 -23.29
N ILE A 155 -14.56 0.92 -22.12
CA ILE A 155 -15.25 2.20 -21.93
C ILE A 155 -14.26 3.35 -21.82
N ARG A 156 -14.71 4.57 -22.12
CA ARG A 156 -13.96 5.78 -21.79
C ARG A 156 -13.62 5.78 -20.30
N LEU A 157 -12.35 6.06 -19.98
CA LEU A 157 -11.87 6.13 -18.60
C LEU A 157 -12.75 7.08 -17.77
N PRO A 158 -13.41 6.58 -16.72
CA PRO A 158 -14.22 7.39 -15.82
C PRO A 158 -13.41 8.51 -15.16
N GLU A 159 -14.07 9.64 -14.90
CA GLU A 159 -13.47 10.71 -14.11
C GLU A 159 -13.24 10.24 -12.67
N ILE A 160 -12.09 10.64 -12.13
CA ILE A 160 -11.62 10.30 -10.79
C ILE A 160 -11.03 11.56 -10.14
N LYS A 161 -11.09 11.59 -8.81
CA LYS A 161 -10.57 12.67 -7.99
C LYS A 161 -10.04 12.08 -6.68
N GLY A 162 -8.74 12.26 -6.42
CA GLY A 162 -8.14 11.91 -5.12
C GLY A 162 -8.81 12.67 -3.96
N SER A 163 -8.88 12.03 -2.79
CA SER A 163 -9.40 12.61 -1.55
C SER A 163 -8.31 12.89 -0.51
N ASP A 164 -8.66 13.37 0.68
CA ASP A 164 -7.73 13.90 1.69
C ASP A 164 -6.58 12.94 2.07
N ASP A 165 -6.80 11.61 2.06
CA ASP A 165 -5.78 10.60 2.40
C ASP A 165 -4.99 10.07 1.19
N ALA A 166 -5.47 10.33 -0.03
CA ALA A 166 -4.81 9.99 -1.29
C ALA A 166 -4.25 11.27 -1.95
N LEU A 167 -2.91 11.38 -2.01
CA LEU A 167 -2.25 12.52 -2.65
C LEU A 167 -2.64 12.67 -4.13
N ASP A 168 -3.00 11.57 -4.77
CA ASP A 168 -3.40 11.52 -6.18
C ASP A 168 -4.19 10.22 -6.44
N ALA A 169 -4.99 10.21 -7.49
CA ALA A 169 -5.60 9.00 -8.05
C ALA A 169 -5.38 9.02 -9.57
N LYS A 170 -5.06 7.88 -10.17
CA LYS A 170 -4.71 7.82 -11.59
C LYS A 170 -5.06 6.49 -12.24
N TRP A 171 -5.58 6.56 -13.46
CA TRP A 171 -5.60 5.45 -14.39
C TRP A 171 -4.19 5.20 -14.95
N VAL A 172 -3.60 4.07 -14.60
CA VAL A 172 -2.26 3.66 -15.02
C VAL A 172 -2.38 2.57 -16.08
N PRO A 173 -1.72 2.70 -17.25
CA PRO A 173 -1.72 1.65 -18.26
C PRO A 173 -1.19 0.34 -17.69
N LEU A 174 -1.85 -0.79 -17.97
CA LEU A 174 -1.40 -2.11 -17.51
C LEU A 174 0.03 -2.42 -17.95
N ALA A 175 0.40 -1.99 -19.16
CA ALA A 175 1.74 -2.15 -19.73
C ALA A 175 2.86 -1.37 -18.99
N ASP A 176 2.50 -0.41 -18.14
CA ASP A 176 3.47 0.36 -17.36
C ASP A 176 3.71 -0.23 -15.95
N LEU A 177 2.85 -1.16 -15.48
CA LEU A 177 2.97 -1.75 -14.15
C LEU A 177 4.34 -2.39 -13.88
N PRO A 178 4.96 -3.16 -14.80
CA PRO A 178 6.29 -3.73 -14.56
C PRO A 178 7.39 -2.69 -14.31
N LYS A 179 7.23 -1.46 -14.82
CA LYS A 179 8.19 -0.37 -14.63
C LYS A 179 8.01 0.35 -13.29
N MET A 180 6.95 0.03 -12.56
CA MET A 180 6.53 0.70 -11.33
C MET A 180 6.57 -0.25 -10.11
N GLU A 181 7.08 -1.47 -10.26
CA GLU A 181 7.06 -2.51 -9.21
C GLU A 181 7.63 -2.01 -7.87
N ASP A 182 8.75 -1.28 -7.92
CA ASP A 182 9.45 -0.72 -6.77
C ASP A 182 8.72 0.45 -6.10
N GLN A 183 7.71 1.00 -6.78
CA GLN A 183 6.88 2.10 -6.30
C GLN A 183 5.53 1.61 -5.76
N LEU A 184 5.20 0.33 -5.92
CA LEU A 184 3.95 -0.23 -5.42
C LEU A 184 4.05 -0.51 -3.91
N PHE A 185 2.94 -0.29 -3.22
CA PHE A 185 2.82 -0.50 -1.79
C PHE A 185 2.72 -1.99 -1.46
N GLU A 186 3.44 -2.43 -0.41
CA GLU A 186 3.39 -3.81 0.12
C GLU A 186 3.46 -4.88 -1.00
N ASP A 187 2.48 -5.77 -1.09
CA ASP A 187 2.40 -6.86 -2.07
C ASP A 187 1.47 -6.53 -3.26
N HIS A 188 1.14 -5.25 -3.48
CA HIS A 188 0.17 -4.86 -4.52
C HIS A 188 0.62 -5.24 -5.94
N ALA A 189 1.94 -5.35 -6.19
CA ALA A 189 2.45 -5.91 -7.44
C ALA A 189 1.98 -7.36 -7.66
N ALA A 190 2.04 -8.21 -6.62
CA ALA A 190 1.58 -9.59 -6.67
C ALA A 190 0.04 -9.68 -6.77
N ILE A 191 -0.69 -8.75 -6.12
CA ILE A 191 -2.14 -8.65 -6.26
C ILE A 191 -2.52 -8.32 -7.71
N LEU A 192 -1.86 -7.31 -8.30
CA LEU A 192 -2.08 -6.94 -9.69
C LEU A 192 -1.75 -8.10 -10.63
N ASP A 193 -0.58 -8.73 -10.46
CA ASP A 193 -0.18 -9.87 -11.30
C ASP A 193 -1.21 -11.00 -11.29
N ARG A 194 -1.76 -11.31 -10.11
CA ARG A 194 -2.78 -12.34 -9.94
C ARG A 194 -4.02 -12.11 -10.81
N PHE A 195 -4.42 -10.85 -11.02
CA PHE A 195 -5.65 -10.52 -11.74
C PHE A 195 -5.44 -10.09 -13.20
N VAL A 196 -4.34 -9.40 -13.50
CA VAL A 196 -4.09 -8.83 -14.84
C VAL A 196 -2.88 -9.45 -15.55
N GLY A 197 -2.08 -10.28 -14.89
CA GLY A 197 -1.02 -11.09 -15.50
C GLY A 197 0.07 -10.29 -16.22
N VAL A 198 0.67 -9.31 -15.55
CA VAL A 198 1.59 -8.34 -16.17
C VAL A 198 3.06 -8.56 -15.83
N TYR A 199 3.39 -9.43 -14.87
CA TYR A 199 4.77 -9.75 -14.49
C TYR A 199 5.12 -11.16 -15.00
N HIS A 200 5.74 -11.23 -16.18
CA HIS A 200 6.22 -12.46 -16.81
C HIS A 200 7.72 -12.69 -16.56
#